data_AF-A0A9X6NM36-F1
#
_entry.id   AF-A0A9X6NM36-F1
#
_cell.length_a   1.000
_cell.length_b   1.000
_cell.length_c   1.000
_cell.angle_alpha   90.00
_cell.angle_beta   90.00
_cell.angle_gamma   90.00
#
_symmetry.space_group_name_H-M   'P 1'
#
loop_
_entity.id
_entity.type
_entity.pdbx_description
1 polymer ?
#
loop_
_entity_poly.entity_id
_entity_poly.type
_entity_poly.pdbx_seq_one_letter_code
_entity_poly.pdbx_strand_id
1 'polypeptide(L)'
;LLNCVVCLHLAISGIVGYDRRGVSIISIIIGDNPGYGYFAQSPAYDVALARALRTFPSTLSQVRRLSVYKPGNYSCPEAAALMPILAMEVDQLIRDNPQDLTVLITSGCSLEIIALGDFAREWDVPLMAVIAIDLSLTNTQRFPTVVTFPSSDQLSLVRATLALFQRYSWSTVSLLCEDVNPNRADNALFYITTCGGFINALRKSSQIDNLNVLYFGAQTANNESFENVLQTAGNQSRVILLLVATTRRLRDVMITADRLHMTSGDYIFIAPRSPAVPSEGALQWRFNVTSDEQAFTAFQSLITVSNPIPRWNVITALMNEIRNQSQLVYNRTLTVADSINDVTVSATEVMSSVTEVLSQFSSRQLEVMTGTDFRKHFLNRTFELDSRSVFIGPKGMRVCDVDLYRMNATNGEMEIVWQYKSVSDTFRQTSQQNVIWRSQNGPPINRPVCGFRGDRCIGNLEKSGVAATAAVLTVLVSFIFGAGIFWFSHKHMDGSVWWLLEAMRLVSVITQSKLGTFQSVQRP
;
A
#
# COMPACT_ATOMS: atom_id res chain seq x y z
N LEU A 1 -23.77 18.56 25.09
CA LEU A 1 -22.72 18.64 24.05
C LEU A 1 -21.58 17.62 24.24
N LEU A 2 -21.47 16.95 25.40
CA LEU A 2 -20.63 15.76 25.55
C LEU A 2 -21.51 14.53 25.79
N ASN A 3 -21.83 13.78 24.73
CA ASN A 3 -22.39 12.43 24.87
C ASN A 3 -21.23 11.44 24.65
N CYS A 4 -20.44 11.18 25.69
CA CYS A 4 -19.58 10.00 25.78
C CYS A 4 -20.32 8.96 26.63
N VAL A 5 -20.28 7.70 26.23
CA VAL A 5 -20.94 6.62 26.95
C VAL A 5 -19.85 5.76 27.60
N VAL A 6 -19.89 5.65 28.92
CA VAL A 6 -19.09 4.68 29.66
C VAL A 6 -19.93 3.43 29.88
N CYS A 7 -19.52 2.31 29.29
CA CYS A 7 -20.18 1.02 29.47
C CYS A 7 -19.31 0.10 30.34
N LEU A 8 -19.88 -0.41 31.43
CA LEU A 8 -19.33 -1.54 32.16
C LEU A 8 -19.82 -2.83 31.49
N HIS A 9 -18.89 -3.65 30.97
CA HIS A 9 -19.26 -4.85 30.21
C HIS A 9 -19.19 -6.12 31.05
N LEU A 10 -18.13 -6.26 31.85
CA LEU A 10 -17.86 -7.43 32.68
C LEU A 10 -17.21 -6.97 33.99
N ALA A 11 -17.86 -7.27 35.11
CA ALA A 11 -17.30 -7.19 36.45
C ALA A 11 -17.62 -8.50 37.17
N ILE A 12 -16.59 -9.25 37.54
CA ILE A 12 -16.72 -10.40 38.43
C ILE A 12 -16.04 -9.99 39.73
N SER A 13 -16.82 -9.72 40.78
CA SER A 13 -16.29 -9.57 42.13
C SER A 13 -16.67 -10.80 42.94
N GLY A 14 -15.68 -11.57 43.37
CA GLY A 14 -15.89 -12.61 44.38
C GLY A 14 -16.27 -11.96 45.70
N ILE A 15 -17.42 -12.31 46.26
CA ILE A 15 -17.92 -11.81 47.55
C ILE A 15 -17.12 -12.46 48.69
N VAL A 16 -15.82 -12.19 48.82
CA VAL A 16 -15.07 -12.39 50.07
C VAL A 16 -13.86 -11.46 50.11
N GLY A 17 -13.87 -10.47 51.02
CA GLY A 17 -12.68 -9.76 51.49
C GLY A 17 -12.50 -8.35 50.96
N TYR A 18 -12.73 -7.38 51.86
CA TYR A 18 -12.26 -6.00 51.74
C TYR A 18 -10.74 -5.97 51.46
N ASP A 19 -10.34 -5.10 50.53
CA ASP A 19 -8.95 -4.71 50.22
C ASP A 19 -8.10 -5.68 49.35
N ARG A 20 -8.47 -5.87 48.08
CA ARG A 20 -7.57 -6.42 47.05
C ARG A 20 -7.75 -5.72 45.69
N ARG A 21 -6.67 -5.10 45.23
CA ARG A 21 -6.51 -4.30 43.99
C ARG A 21 -6.73 -5.14 42.73
N GLY A 22 -7.40 -4.59 41.72
CA GLY A 22 -7.81 -5.29 40.50
C GLY A 22 -7.05 -4.87 39.24
N VAL A 23 -7.47 -5.39 38.09
CA VAL A 23 -6.97 -4.97 36.77
C VAL A 23 -8.11 -4.33 36.00
N SER A 24 -7.86 -3.16 35.43
CA SER A 24 -8.83 -2.39 34.65
C SER A 24 -8.48 -2.40 33.18
N ILE A 25 -9.23 -3.15 32.38
CA ILE A 25 -9.08 -3.09 30.92
C ILE A 25 -10.09 -2.09 30.38
N ILE A 26 -9.60 -0.95 29.87
CA ILE A 26 -10.44 0.12 29.34
C ILE A 26 -10.30 0.13 27.81
N SER A 27 -11.37 -0.25 27.11
CA SER A 27 -11.44 -0.10 25.66
C SER A 27 -11.90 1.28 25.23
N ILE A 28 -11.17 1.95 24.37
CA ILE A 28 -11.44 3.33 23.91
C ILE A 28 -11.76 3.27 22.42
N ILE A 29 -13.00 3.62 22.05
CA ILE A 29 -13.49 3.46 20.68
C ILE A 29 -14.29 4.69 20.25
N ILE A 30 -13.91 5.28 19.12
CA ILE A 30 -14.63 6.40 18.50
C ILE A 30 -15.35 5.90 17.25
N GLY A 31 -16.66 6.05 17.25
CA GLY A 31 -17.54 5.82 16.13
C GLY A 31 -18.00 4.37 15.92
N ASP A 32 -18.83 4.25 14.88
CA ASP A 32 -19.63 3.07 14.54
C ASP A 32 -19.20 2.41 13.23
N ASN A 33 -17.92 2.59 12.89
CA ASN A 33 -17.33 1.96 11.71
C ASN A 33 -17.61 0.44 11.73
N PRO A 34 -18.12 -0.16 10.64
CA PRO A 34 -18.49 -1.57 10.63
C PRO A 34 -17.29 -2.51 10.74
N GLY A 35 -16.09 -2.05 10.40
CA GLY A 35 -14.84 -2.81 10.52
C GLY A 35 -14.17 -2.67 11.88
N TYR A 36 -14.00 -1.45 12.40
CA TYR A 36 -13.18 -1.18 13.60
C TYR A 36 -13.87 -0.34 14.69
N GLY A 37 -15.16 -0.03 14.51
CA GLY A 37 -15.95 0.73 15.47
C GLY A 37 -16.46 -0.10 16.64
N TYR A 38 -17.23 0.54 17.52
CA TYR A 38 -17.63 -0.04 18.81
C TYR A 38 -18.39 -1.36 18.68
N PHE A 39 -19.39 -1.40 17.80
CA PHE A 39 -20.21 -2.59 17.61
C PHE A 39 -19.49 -3.76 16.94
N ALA A 40 -18.39 -3.50 16.22
CA ALA A 40 -17.60 -4.54 15.58
C ALA A 40 -16.55 -5.14 16.53
N GLN A 41 -15.99 -4.30 17.41
CA GLN A 41 -14.80 -4.65 18.21
C GLN A 41 -15.14 -5.00 19.66
N SER A 42 -16.09 -4.29 20.30
CA SER A 42 -16.45 -4.54 21.70
C SER A 42 -16.95 -5.97 21.98
N PRO A 43 -17.79 -6.60 21.13
CA PRO A 43 -18.17 -7.99 21.33
C PRO A 43 -16.97 -8.95 21.27
N ALA A 44 -15.96 -8.66 20.45
CA ALA A 44 -14.76 -9.49 20.34
C ALA A 44 -13.92 -9.45 21.62
N TYR A 45 -13.77 -8.27 22.22
CA TYR A 45 -13.10 -8.11 23.51
C TYR A 45 -13.83 -8.87 24.63
N ASP A 46 -15.17 -8.82 24.67
CA ASP A 46 -15.96 -9.56 25.67
C ASP A 46 -15.79 -11.06 25.54
N VAL A 47 -15.94 -11.60 24.32
CA VAL A 47 -15.80 -13.04 24.09
C VAL A 47 -14.39 -13.51 24.42
N ALA A 48 -13.36 -12.76 24.00
CA ALA A 48 -11.97 -13.09 24.29
C ALA A 48 -11.70 -13.09 25.81
N LEU A 49 -12.16 -12.08 26.54
CA LEU A 49 -12.03 -12.01 27.99
C LEU A 49 -12.80 -13.13 28.70
N ALA A 50 -14.03 -13.43 28.27
CA ALA A 50 -14.84 -14.51 28.84
C ALA A 50 -14.23 -15.89 28.61
N ARG A 51 -13.50 -16.10 27.50
CA ARG A 51 -12.71 -17.31 27.27
C ARG A 51 -11.47 -17.34 28.18
N ALA A 52 -10.75 -16.23 28.29
CA ALA A 52 -9.58 -16.16 29.17
C ALA A 52 -9.94 -16.41 30.65
N LEU A 53 -11.08 -15.91 31.12
CA LEU A 53 -11.60 -16.16 32.47
C LEU A 53 -11.92 -17.64 32.73
N ARG A 54 -12.33 -18.39 31.69
CA ARG A 54 -12.53 -19.84 31.80
C ARG A 54 -11.19 -20.60 31.90
N THR A 55 -10.15 -20.10 31.24
CA THR A 55 -8.80 -20.69 31.25
C THR A 55 -8.03 -20.34 32.52
N PHE A 56 -8.15 -19.11 33.02
CA PHE A 56 -7.40 -18.58 34.17
C PHE A 56 -8.33 -18.01 35.26
N PRO A 57 -9.25 -18.82 35.82
CA PRO A 57 -10.31 -18.32 36.70
C PRO A 57 -9.80 -17.71 38.00
N SER A 58 -8.69 -18.20 38.56
CA SER A 58 -8.11 -17.67 39.80
C SER A 58 -7.30 -16.39 39.59
N THR A 59 -6.56 -16.29 38.49
CA THR A 59 -5.63 -15.16 38.25
C THR A 59 -6.34 -13.96 37.65
N LEU A 60 -7.39 -14.20 36.84
CA LEU A 60 -8.15 -13.14 36.19
C LEU A 60 -9.46 -12.80 36.92
N SER A 61 -9.71 -13.36 38.12
CA SER A 61 -10.95 -13.14 38.87
C SER A 61 -11.22 -11.69 39.28
N GLN A 62 -10.23 -10.81 39.15
CA GLN A 62 -10.31 -9.39 39.53
C GLN A 62 -10.11 -8.44 38.33
N VAL A 63 -10.28 -8.96 37.11
CA VAL A 63 -10.26 -8.13 35.90
C VAL A 63 -11.64 -7.52 35.69
N ARG A 64 -11.70 -6.20 35.56
CA ARG A 64 -12.89 -5.46 35.11
C ARG A 64 -12.66 -4.91 33.70
N ARG A 65 -13.68 -5.02 32.85
CA ARG A 65 -13.67 -4.42 31.52
C ARG A 65 -14.64 -3.24 31.43
N LEU A 66 -14.09 -2.09 31.05
CA LEU A 66 -14.80 -0.85 30.79
C LEU A 66 -14.66 -0.47 29.31
N SER A 67 -15.63 0.25 28.78
CA SER A 67 -15.53 0.92 27.48
C SER A 67 -15.81 2.40 27.61
N VAL A 68 -14.94 3.22 27.01
CA VAL A 68 -15.20 4.64 26.74
C VAL A 68 -15.52 4.75 25.25
N TYR A 69 -16.77 5.05 24.95
CA TYR A 69 -17.29 5.01 23.59
C TYR A 69 -17.93 6.34 23.19
N LYS A 70 -17.58 6.80 21.99
CA LYS A 70 -18.18 7.96 21.34
C LYS A 70 -18.97 7.53 20.09
N PRO A 71 -20.32 7.52 20.12
CA PRO A 71 -21.13 7.16 18.96
C PRO A 71 -20.98 8.17 17.81
N GLY A 72 -21.10 7.70 16.58
CA GLY A 72 -21.06 8.55 15.38
C GLY A 72 -20.28 7.93 14.22
N ASN A 73 -20.24 8.64 13.10
CA ASN A 73 -19.41 8.28 11.95
C ASN A 73 -18.33 9.35 11.79
N TYR A 74 -17.07 8.94 11.93
CA TYR A 74 -15.93 9.85 11.95
C TYR A 74 -14.85 9.33 11.02
N SER A 75 -14.27 10.23 10.24
CA SER A 75 -13.00 9.95 9.58
C SER A 75 -11.88 9.83 10.63
N CYS A 76 -10.79 9.17 10.27
CA CYS A 76 -9.62 9.00 11.16
C CYS A 76 -9.08 10.35 11.71
N PRO A 77 -8.94 11.44 10.93
CA PRO A 77 -8.56 12.75 11.47
C PRO A 77 -9.59 13.34 12.44
N GLU A 78 -10.88 13.21 12.15
CA GLU A 78 -11.94 13.69 13.05
C GLU A 78 -11.96 12.92 14.37
N ALA A 79 -11.82 11.59 14.31
CA ALA A 79 -11.72 10.74 15.50
C ALA A 79 -10.48 11.11 16.34
N ALA A 80 -9.34 11.32 15.71
CA ALA A 80 -8.13 11.77 16.40
C ALA A 80 -8.31 13.13 17.08
N ALA A 81 -9.03 14.07 16.46
CA ALA A 81 -9.34 15.37 17.06
C ALA A 81 -10.27 15.27 18.29
N LEU A 82 -11.09 14.22 18.36
CA LEU A 82 -11.96 13.94 19.51
C LEU A 82 -11.27 13.16 20.63
N MET A 83 -10.09 12.57 20.37
CA MET A 83 -9.40 11.73 21.35
C MET A 83 -9.10 12.43 22.69
N PRO A 84 -8.72 13.73 22.75
CA PRO A 84 -8.54 14.43 24.03
C PRO A 84 -9.81 14.42 24.91
N ILE A 85 -11.00 14.43 24.31
CA ILE A 85 -12.27 14.39 25.06
C ILE A 85 -12.45 13.02 25.73
N LEU A 86 -12.17 11.93 25.01
CA LEU A 86 -12.23 10.59 25.59
C LEU A 86 -11.10 10.37 26.60
N ALA A 87 -9.94 10.97 26.37
CA ALA A 87 -8.83 10.93 27.31
C ALA A 87 -9.21 11.52 28.68
N MET A 88 -10.03 12.58 28.72
CA MET A 88 -10.54 13.13 29.99
C MET A 88 -11.42 12.12 30.76
N GLU A 89 -12.25 11.35 30.06
CA GLU A 89 -13.08 10.30 30.70
C GLU A 89 -12.20 9.14 31.20
N VAL A 90 -11.19 8.74 30.41
CA VAL A 90 -10.23 7.70 30.80
C VAL A 90 -9.42 8.13 32.03
N ASP A 91 -8.95 9.37 32.04
CA ASP A 91 -8.24 9.99 33.15
C ASP A 91 -9.06 10.00 34.45
N GLN A 92 -10.38 10.23 34.35
CA GLN A 92 -11.28 10.08 35.49
C GLN A 92 -11.38 8.63 35.97
N LEU A 93 -11.55 7.67 35.05
CA LEU A 93 -11.63 6.24 35.40
C LEU A 93 -10.35 5.72 36.07
N ILE A 94 -9.18 6.20 35.63
CA ILE A 94 -7.88 5.91 36.25
C ILE A 94 -7.84 6.49 37.67
N ARG A 95 -8.21 7.76 37.85
CA ARG A 95 -8.24 8.41 39.17
C ARG A 95 -9.21 7.76 40.15
N ASP A 96 -10.35 7.29 39.67
CA ASP A 96 -11.36 6.63 40.50
C ASP A 96 -10.87 5.26 40.99
N ASN A 97 -9.84 4.69 40.37
CA ASN A 97 -9.31 3.36 40.68
C ASN A 97 -7.77 3.38 40.72
N PRO A 98 -7.16 4.20 41.60
CA PRO A 98 -5.73 4.48 41.58
C PRO A 98 -4.86 3.29 41.99
N GLN A 99 -5.50 2.23 42.49
CA GLN A 99 -4.86 1.01 42.94
C GLN A 99 -4.85 -0.10 41.88
N ASP A 100 -5.62 0.05 40.81
CA ASP A 100 -5.72 -0.95 39.76
C ASP A 100 -4.63 -0.75 38.71
N LEU A 101 -4.06 -1.85 38.21
CA LEU A 101 -3.31 -1.79 36.96
C LEU A 101 -4.31 -1.50 35.83
N THR A 102 -4.19 -0.34 35.20
CA THR A 102 -4.98 0.00 34.01
C THR A 102 -4.28 -0.50 32.76
N VAL A 103 -5.03 -1.04 31.80
CA VAL A 103 -4.56 -1.39 30.45
C VAL A 103 -5.54 -0.80 29.46
N LEU A 104 -5.05 0.03 28.53
CA LEU A 104 -5.87 0.61 27.48
C LEU A 104 -5.85 -0.29 26.24
N ILE A 105 -7.01 -0.51 25.64
CA ILE A 105 -7.13 -1.20 24.35
C ILE A 105 -7.91 -0.30 23.40
N THR A 106 -7.48 -0.18 22.15
CA THR A 106 -8.21 0.64 21.19
C THR A 106 -8.06 0.10 19.77
N SER A 107 -9.17 0.13 19.03
CA SER A 107 -9.24 -0.16 17.61
C SER A 107 -9.08 1.09 16.74
N GLY A 108 -8.65 2.21 17.32
CA GLY A 108 -8.46 3.47 16.61
C GLY A 108 -7.39 3.39 15.53
N CYS A 109 -7.52 4.25 14.53
CA CYS A 109 -6.53 4.39 13.47
C CYS A 109 -5.20 4.98 14.00
N SER A 110 -4.15 4.99 13.19
CA SER A 110 -2.84 5.51 13.62
C SER A 110 -2.88 6.94 14.19
N LEU A 111 -3.72 7.85 13.66
CA LEU A 111 -3.82 9.22 14.18
C LEU A 111 -4.43 9.26 15.59
N GLU A 112 -5.44 8.43 15.84
CA GLU A 112 -6.03 8.24 17.17
C GLU A 112 -5.00 7.72 18.17
N ILE A 113 -4.19 6.73 17.77
CA ILE A 113 -3.14 6.16 18.63
C ILE A 113 -2.01 7.13 18.88
N ILE A 114 -1.63 7.97 17.91
CA ILE A 114 -0.63 9.01 18.12
C ILE A 114 -1.11 10.00 19.19
N ALA A 115 -2.37 10.42 19.12
CA ALA A 115 -2.95 11.32 20.12
C ALA A 115 -3.04 10.64 21.49
N LEU A 116 -3.64 9.44 21.58
CA LEU A 116 -3.83 8.71 22.84
C LEU A 116 -2.51 8.22 23.44
N GLY A 117 -1.51 7.93 22.61
CA GLY A 117 -0.19 7.45 23.03
C GLY A 117 0.59 8.49 23.82
N ASP A 118 0.41 9.78 23.54
CA ASP A 118 0.99 10.84 24.37
C ASP A 118 0.35 10.85 25.77
N PHE A 119 -0.98 10.70 25.89
CA PHE A 119 -1.64 10.58 27.19
C PHE A 119 -1.22 9.30 27.94
N ALA A 120 -1.17 8.17 27.24
CA ALA A 120 -0.75 6.90 27.81
C ALA A 120 0.70 6.92 28.33
N ARG A 121 1.57 7.75 27.72
CA ARG A 121 2.91 8.03 28.25
C ARG A 121 2.83 8.79 29.58
N GLU A 122 2.06 9.88 29.63
CA GLU A 122 1.96 10.72 30.83
C GLU A 122 1.31 9.99 32.01
N TRP A 123 0.36 9.08 31.74
CA TRP A 123 -0.23 8.23 32.78
C TRP A 123 0.63 7.01 33.13
N ASP A 124 1.67 6.71 32.34
CA ASP A 124 2.45 5.45 32.39
C ASP A 124 1.55 4.21 32.37
N VAL A 125 0.58 4.21 31.44
CA VAL A 125 -0.40 3.15 31.25
C VAL A 125 -0.13 2.45 29.91
N PRO A 126 -0.12 1.11 29.86
CA PRO A 126 0.10 0.38 28.61
C PRO A 126 -1.08 0.57 27.65
N LEU A 127 -0.77 0.91 26.40
CA LEU A 127 -1.74 1.15 25.33
C LEU A 127 -1.58 0.11 24.22
N MET A 128 -2.61 -0.72 24.06
CA MET A 128 -2.68 -1.79 23.08
C MET A 128 -3.54 -1.35 21.89
N ALA A 129 -2.88 -1.06 20.76
CA ALA A 129 -3.55 -0.64 19.53
C ALA A 129 -3.78 -1.85 18.60
N VAL A 130 -5.02 -2.02 18.12
CA VAL A 130 -5.38 -3.14 17.26
C VAL A 130 -4.92 -2.93 15.81
N ILE A 131 -5.23 -1.78 15.20
CA ILE A 131 -5.06 -1.59 13.75
C ILE A 131 -3.97 -0.60 13.35
N ALA A 132 -3.36 0.11 14.30
CA ALA A 132 -2.42 1.16 13.97
C ALA A 132 -1.11 0.62 13.40
N ILE A 133 -0.72 1.19 12.27
CA ILE A 133 0.41 0.73 11.42
C ILE A 133 1.48 1.81 11.21
N ASP A 134 1.25 3.05 11.68
CA ASP A 134 2.18 4.14 11.41
C ASP A 134 3.52 3.92 12.12
N LEU A 135 4.61 3.93 11.35
CA LEU A 135 5.95 3.63 11.84
C LEU A 135 6.44 4.66 12.88
N SER A 136 5.85 5.86 12.96
CA SER A 136 6.16 6.83 14.02
C SER A 136 5.83 6.30 15.41
N LEU A 137 4.88 5.36 15.54
CA LEU A 137 4.54 4.68 16.79
C LEU A 137 5.69 3.79 17.31
N THR A 138 6.70 3.50 16.46
CA THR A 138 7.91 2.79 16.88
C THR A 138 8.95 3.69 17.55
N ASN A 139 8.68 5.00 17.68
CA ASN A 139 9.49 5.92 18.48
C ASN A 139 9.25 5.66 19.97
N THR A 140 10.08 4.80 20.56
CA THR A 140 9.96 4.38 21.96
C THR A 140 10.24 5.49 22.98
N GLN A 141 10.83 6.63 22.57
CA GLN A 141 10.97 7.79 23.46
C GLN A 141 9.62 8.51 23.61
N ARG A 142 8.87 8.66 22.52
CA ARG A 142 7.55 9.30 22.55
C ARG A 142 6.45 8.35 23.02
N PHE A 143 6.54 7.08 22.64
CA PHE A 143 5.52 6.06 22.89
C PHE A 143 6.06 4.87 23.70
N PRO A 144 6.56 5.10 24.93
CA PRO A 144 7.22 4.06 25.73
C PRO A 144 6.28 2.98 26.25
N THR A 145 4.96 3.19 26.21
CA THR A 145 3.92 2.27 26.72
C THR A 145 3.05 1.66 25.62
N VAL A 146 3.29 2.00 24.35
CA VAL A 146 2.45 1.55 23.21
C VAL A 146 2.91 0.21 22.67
N VAL A 147 1.95 -0.66 22.38
CA VAL A 147 2.11 -1.88 21.59
C VAL A 147 1.06 -1.92 20.48
N THR A 148 1.44 -2.24 19.25
CA THR A 148 0.52 -2.31 18.12
C THR A 148 0.45 -3.72 17.53
N PHE A 149 -0.76 -4.15 17.18
CA PHE A 149 -1.09 -5.50 16.70
C PHE A 149 -1.69 -5.54 15.28
N PRO A 150 -1.26 -4.68 14.34
CA PRO A 150 -1.94 -4.57 13.06
C PRO A 150 -1.99 -5.91 12.33
N SER A 151 -3.15 -6.21 11.75
CA SER A 151 -3.36 -7.46 11.03
C SER A 151 -2.47 -7.59 9.78
N SER A 152 -2.01 -6.45 9.26
CA SER A 152 -1.09 -6.34 8.14
C SER A 152 -0.01 -5.29 8.38
N ASP A 153 1.21 -5.58 7.93
CA ASP A 153 2.38 -4.70 8.04
C ASP A 153 2.90 -4.32 6.64
N GLN A 154 2.85 -3.03 6.33
CA GLN A 154 3.28 -2.47 5.05
C GLN A 154 4.76 -2.61 4.81
N LEU A 155 5.59 -2.49 5.86
CA LEU A 155 7.03 -2.59 5.72
C LEU A 155 7.44 -4.00 5.29
N SER A 156 6.84 -5.02 5.89
CA SER A 156 7.08 -6.41 5.48
C SER A 156 6.58 -6.69 4.06
N LEU A 157 5.40 -6.18 3.66
CA LEU A 157 4.90 -6.33 2.28
C LEU A 157 5.88 -5.74 1.25
N VAL A 158 6.40 -4.54 1.53
CA VAL A 158 7.40 -3.88 0.69
C VAL A 158 8.68 -4.70 0.61
N ARG A 159 9.21 -5.16 1.75
CA ARG A 159 10.45 -5.95 1.81
C ARG A 159 10.32 -7.27 1.06
N ALA A 160 9.22 -7.99 1.26
CA ALA A 160 8.94 -9.22 0.55
C ALA A 160 8.85 -9.01 -0.97
N THR A 161 8.27 -7.89 -1.39
CA THR A 161 8.16 -7.53 -2.81
C THR A 161 9.52 -7.16 -3.40
N LEU A 162 10.36 -6.41 -2.68
CA LEU A 162 11.74 -6.13 -3.08
C LEU A 162 12.59 -7.42 -3.14
N ALA A 163 12.43 -8.34 -2.19
CA ALA A 163 13.09 -9.63 -2.22
C ALA A 163 12.69 -10.47 -3.45
N LEU A 164 11.40 -10.42 -3.84
CA LEU A 164 10.92 -11.02 -5.07
C LEU A 164 11.56 -10.38 -6.31
N PHE A 165 11.66 -9.04 -6.35
CA PHE A 165 12.29 -8.33 -7.45
C PHE A 165 13.77 -8.68 -7.59
N GLN A 166 14.50 -8.70 -6.48
CA GLN A 166 15.90 -9.08 -6.44
C GLN A 166 16.10 -10.51 -6.97
N ARG A 167 15.21 -11.44 -6.61
CA ARG A 167 15.28 -12.84 -7.07
C ARG A 167 15.21 -12.96 -8.60
N TYR A 168 14.40 -12.14 -9.25
CA TYR A 168 14.21 -12.18 -10.71
C TYR A 168 14.90 -11.06 -11.47
N SER A 169 15.78 -10.30 -10.80
CA SER A 169 16.50 -9.15 -11.38
C SER A 169 15.55 -8.12 -12.03
N TRP A 170 14.40 -7.89 -11.39
CA TRP A 170 13.45 -6.87 -11.80
C TRP A 170 13.80 -5.53 -11.15
N SER A 171 13.98 -4.50 -11.97
CA SER A 171 14.40 -3.16 -11.55
C SER A 171 13.61 -2.03 -12.20
N THR A 172 12.83 -2.32 -13.24
CA THR A 172 11.93 -1.35 -13.91
C THR A 172 10.48 -1.73 -13.65
N VAL A 173 9.78 -0.89 -12.88
CA VAL A 173 8.47 -1.22 -12.30
C VAL A 173 7.46 -0.12 -12.57
N SER A 174 6.23 -0.50 -12.92
CA SER A 174 5.07 0.42 -12.90
C SER A 174 4.21 0.10 -11.68
N LEU A 175 3.99 1.09 -10.80
CA LEU A 175 3.07 1.00 -9.67
C LEU A 175 1.77 1.72 -10.02
N LEU A 176 0.67 0.97 -10.06
CA LEU A 176 -0.67 1.48 -10.28
C LEU A 176 -1.40 1.53 -8.95
N CYS A 177 -1.75 2.74 -8.52
CA CYS A 177 -2.51 2.97 -7.31
C CYS A 177 -3.91 3.43 -7.65
N GLU A 178 -4.89 2.79 -7.03
CA GLU A 178 -6.26 3.24 -7.12
C GLU A 178 -6.46 4.53 -6.31
N ASP A 179 -7.04 5.55 -6.95
CA ASP A 179 -7.49 6.76 -6.28
C ASP A 179 -8.86 6.48 -5.65
N VAL A 180 -8.83 6.08 -4.38
CA VAL A 180 -10.01 5.74 -3.61
C VAL A 180 -10.46 6.95 -2.80
N ASN A 181 -11.73 7.30 -2.90
CA ASN A 181 -12.31 8.30 -2.00
C ASN A 181 -12.26 7.77 -0.55
N PRO A 182 -11.53 8.43 0.37
CA PRO A 182 -11.37 7.96 1.75
C PRO A 182 -12.70 7.89 2.52
N ASN A 183 -13.75 8.56 2.05
CA ASN A 183 -15.06 8.58 2.68
C ASN A 183 -15.98 7.42 2.25
N ARG A 184 -15.54 6.51 1.36
CA ARG A 184 -16.44 5.53 0.69
C ARG A 184 -16.14 4.05 0.93
N ALA A 185 -15.02 3.65 1.54
CA ALA A 185 -14.79 2.24 1.86
C ALA A 185 -13.71 2.04 2.93
N ASP A 186 -13.99 1.22 3.95
CA ASP A 186 -13.07 0.91 5.04
C ASP A 186 -11.81 0.17 4.58
N ASN A 187 -11.92 -0.64 3.53
CA ASN A 187 -10.78 -1.33 2.91
C ASN A 187 -9.86 -0.36 2.16
N ALA A 188 -10.32 0.85 1.79
CA ALA A 188 -9.53 1.81 1.03
C ALA A 188 -8.28 2.28 1.76
N LEU A 189 -8.38 2.43 3.10
CA LEU A 189 -7.29 2.98 3.90
C LEU A 189 -6.03 2.12 3.80
N PHE A 190 -6.19 0.79 3.80
CA PHE A 190 -5.08 -0.14 3.59
C PHE A 190 -4.38 0.12 2.25
N TYR A 191 -5.11 0.23 1.15
CA TYR A 191 -4.51 0.40 -0.19
C TYR A 191 -3.91 1.79 -0.40
N ILE A 192 -4.54 2.85 0.14
CA ILE A 192 -4.00 4.22 0.09
C ILE A 192 -2.67 4.29 0.85
N THR A 193 -2.65 3.81 2.09
CA THR A 193 -1.44 3.86 2.94
C THR A 193 -0.35 2.94 2.40
N THR A 194 -0.72 1.74 1.92
CA THR A 194 0.21 0.81 1.27
C THR A 194 0.81 1.43 0.00
N CYS A 195 0.02 2.14 -0.81
CA CYS A 195 0.53 2.85 -1.98
C CYS A 195 1.57 3.89 -1.60
N GLY A 196 1.29 4.74 -0.60
CA GLY A 196 2.27 5.69 -0.08
C GLY A 196 3.55 5.00 0.43
N GLY A 197 3.41 3.88 1.14
CA GLY A 197 4.52 3.06 1.63
C GLY A 197 5.41 2.52 0.50
N PHE A 198 4.80 1.92 -0.52
CA PHE A 198 5.52 1.42 -1.70
C PHE A 198 6.19 2.55 -2.49
N ILE A 199 5.51 3.68 -2.74
CA ILE A 199 6.11 4.83 -3.42
C ILE A 199 7.37 5.29 -2.68
N ASN A 200 7.27 5.48 -1.35
CA ASN A 200 8.37 5.97 -0.54
C ASN A 200 9.55 5.00 -0.49
N ALA A 201 9.27 3.70 -0.39
CA ALA A 201 10.32 2.69 -0.31
C ALA A 201 10.97 2.41 -1.67
N LEU A 202 10.18 2.25 -2.73
CA LEU A 202 10.70 1.96 -4.07
C LEU A 202 11.54 3.11 -4.62
N ARG A 203 11.13 4.38 -4.41
CA ARG A 203 11.92 5.56 -4.83
C ARG A 203 13.29 5.66 -4.15
N LYS A 204 13.42 5.12 -2.93
CA LYS A 204 14.65 5.14 -2.14
C LYS A 204 15.50 3.90 -2.31
N SER A 205 14.97 2.86 -2.96
CA SER A 205 15.66 1.59 -3.13
C SER A 205 16.68 1.69 -4.26
N SER A 206 17.93 1.30 -3.98
CA SER A 206 18.96 1.18 -5.01
C SER A 206 18.74 0.01 -5.97
N GLN A 207 17.78 -0.88 -5.69
CA GLN A 207 17.41 -2.00 -6.57
C GLN A 207 16.49 -1.57 -7.73
N ILE A 208 15.88 -0.37 -7.65
CA ILE A 208 14.92 0.11 -8.62
C ILE A 208 15.57 1.17 -9.51
N ASP A 209 15.79 0.83 -10.78
CA ASP A 209 16.37 1.74 -11.77
C ASP A 209 15.33 2.76 -12.25
N ASN A 210 14.09 2.33 -12.42
CA ASN A 210 13.01 3.17 -12.92
C ASN A 210 11.68 2.77 -12.30
N LEU A 211 11.01 3.75 -11.68
CA LEU A 211 9.69 3.62 -11.09
C LEU A 211 8.73 4.57 -11.80
N ASN A 212 7.73 4.00 -12.44
CA ASN A 212 6.60 4.76 -12.96
C ASN A 212 5.41 4.63 -12.01
N VAL A 213 4.85 5.75 -11.54
CA VAL A 213 3.69 5.75 -10.63
C VAL A 213 2.48 6.28 -11.40
N LEU A 214 1.45 5.46 -11.51
CA LEU A 214 0.21 5.79 -12.19
C LEU A 214 -0.96 5.73 -11.21
N TYR A 215 -1.90 6.65 -11.39
CA TYR A 215 -3.14 6.68 -10.64
C TYR A 215 -4.33 6.45 -11.58
N PHE A 216 -5.35 5.77 -11.09
CA PHE A 216 -6.61 5.60 -11.81
C PHE A 216 -7.79 5.78 -10.87
N GLY A 217 -8.86 6.42 -11.34
CA GLY A 217 -9.97 6.87 -10.50
C GLY A 217 -10.94 5.76 -10.11
N ALA A 218 -11.47 5.82 -8.88
CA ALA A 218 -12.60 4.97 -8.44
C ALA A 218 -13.94 5.31 -9.12
N GLN A 219 -14.09 6.52 -9.70
CA GLN A 219 -15.33 7.00 -10.33
C GLN A 219 -15.47 6.60 -11.80
N THR A 220 -14.36 6.22 -12.45
CA THR A 220 -14.32 5.78 -13.85
C THR A 220 -14.05 4.28 -13.90
N ALA A 221 -14.97 3.49 -13.34
CA ALA A 221 -15.06 2.05 -13.56
C ALA A 221 -15.56 1.72 -14.99
N ASN A 222 -15.08 2.48 -15.98
CA ASN A 222 -15.26 2.16 -17.38
C ASN A 222 -13.98 1.45 -17.82
N ASN A 223 -14.11 0.34 -18.55
CA ASN A 223 -12.98 -0.47 -19.05
C ASN A 223 -11.90 0.37 -19.76
N GLU A 224 -12.30 1.51 -20.36
CA GLU A 224 -11.40 2.48 -21.00
C GLU A 224 -10.35 3.09 -20.03
N SER A 225 -10.69 3.26 -18.75
CA SER A 225 -9.75 3.79 -17.75
C SER A 225 -8.64 2.79 -17.43
N PHE A 226 -8.96 1.49 -17.34
CA PHE A 226 -7.97 0.44 -17.10
C PHE A 226 -7.11 0.20 -18.33
N GLU A 227 -7.70 0.25 -19.52
CA GLU A 227 -6.99 0.07 -20.77
C GLU A 227 -5.87 1.11 -20.95
N ASN A 228 -6.18 2.39 -20.78
CA ASN A 228 -5.21 3.47 -20.92
C ASN A 228 -4.05 3.37 -19.91
N VAL A 229 -4.35 3.08 -18.64
CA VAL A 229 -3.32 2.98 -17.60
C VAL A 229 -2.43 1.75 -17.81
N LEU A 230 -3.01 0.62 -18.22
CA LEU A 230 -2.26 -0.61 -18.51
C LEU A 230 -1.38 -0.47 -19.76
N GLN A 231 -1.88 0.16 -20.83
CA GLN A 231 -1.07 0.45 -22.02
C GLN A 231 0.09 1.39 -21.68
N THR A 232 -0.16 2.42 -20.86
CA THR A 232 0.88 3.33 -20.39
C THR A 232 1.95 2.57 -19.59
N ALA A 233 1.52 1.75 -18.63
CA ALA A 233 2.41 0.91 -17.85
C ALA A 233 3.23 -0.05 -18.72
N GLY A 234 2.58 -0.69 -19.69
CA GLY A 234 3.21 -1.68 -20.57
C GLY A 234 4.24 -1.08 -21.53
N ASN A 235 4.12 0.20 -21.86
CA ASN A 235 5.13 0.94 -22.63
C ASN A 235 6.39 1.31 -21.82
N GLN A 236 6.42 1.01 -20.51
CA GLN A 236 7.49 1.44 -19.60
C GLN A 236 8.08 0.30 -18.77
N SER A 237 7.30 -0.76 -18.47
CA SER A 237 7.77 -1.88 -17.65
C SER A 237 7.10 -3.21 -18.06
N ARG A 238 7.68 -4.33 -17.61
CA ARG A 238 7.04 -5.66 -17.63
C ARG A 238 6.54 -6.12 -16.27
N VAL A 239 6.96 -5.44 -15.21
CA VAL A 239 6.56 -5.70 -13.82
C VAL A 239 5.59 -4.63 -13.38
N ILE A 240 4.34 -5.02 -13.17
CA ILE A 240 3.24 -4.11 -12.88
C ILE A 240 2.72 -4.41 -11.48
N LEU A 241 2.90 -3.46 -10.56
CA LEU A 241 2.37 -3.52 -9.21
C LEU A 241 0.97 -2.92 -9.18
N LEU A 242 0.03 -3.64 -8.61
CA LEU A 242 -1.39 -3.28 -8.56
C LEU A 242 -1.85 -3.13 -7.11
N LEU A 243 -2.18 -1.91 -6.70
CA LEU A 243 -2.85 -1.64 -5.41
C LEU A 243 -4.29 -1.24 -5.68
N VAL A 244 -5.17 -2.25 -5.61
CA VAL A 244 -6.57 -2.17 -6.01
C VAL A 244 -7.44 -2.63 -4.84
N ALA A 245 -8.48 -1.88 -4.47
CA ALA A 245 -9.06 -2.04 -3.14
C ALA A 245 -9.96 -3.27 -2.94
N THR A 246 -10.38 -3.94 -4.03
CA THR A 246 -11.27 -5.10 -3.95
C THR A 246 -10.85 -6.20 -4.92
N THR A 247 -11.12 -7.46 -4.54
CA THR A 247 -10.89 -8.62 -5.41
C THR A 247 -11.65 -8.53 -6.73
N ARG A 248 -12.87 -7.97 -6.72
CA ARG A 248 -13.62 -7.71 -7.96
C ARG A 248 -12.90 -6.73 -8.88
N ARG A 249 -12.40 -5.61 -8.35
CA ARG A 249 -11.67 -4.64 -9.18
C ARG A 249 -10.33 -5.20 -9.67
N LEU A 250 -9.62 -5.96 -8.84
CA LEU A 250 -8.42 -6.69 -9.28
C LEU A 250 -8.75 -7.64 -10.44
N ARG A 251 -9.88 -8.35 -10.36
CA ARG A 251 -10.35 -9.21 -11.45
C ARG A 251 -10.61 -8.43 -12.74
N ASP A 252 -11.28 -7.29 -12.65
CA ASP A 252 -11.60 -6.47 -13.83
C ASP A 252 -10.33 -5.89 -14.50
N VAL A 253 -9.33 -5.48 -13.71
CA VAL A 253 -8.01 -5.07 -14.21
C VAL A 253 -7.31 -6.23 -14.91
N MET A 254 -7.29 -7.42 -14.31
CA MET A 254 -6.64 -8.60 -14.90
C MET A 254 -7.32 -9.05 -16.20
N ILE A 255 -8.66 -9.02 -16.26
CA ILE A 255 -9.41 -9.29 -17.51
C ILE A 255 -9.05 -8.26 -18.58
N THR A 256 -8.93 -6.99 -18.20
CA THR A 256 -8.53 -5.94 -19.14
C THR A 256 -7.11 -6.17 -19.65
N ALA A 257 -6.19 -6.58 -18.78
CA ALA A 257 -4.83 -6.94 -19.16
C ALA A 257 -4.79 -8.13 -20.13
N ASP A 258 -5.66 -9.12 -19.94
CA ASP A 258 -5.79 -10.27 -20.84
C ASP A 258 -6.27 -9.87 -22.24
N ARG A 259 -7.28 -8.99 -22.30
CA ARG A 259 -7.75 -8.38 -23.55
C ARG A 259 -6.66 -7.60 -24.28
N LEU A 260 -5.70 -7.02 -23.54
CA LEU A 260 -4.52 -6.33 -24.07
C LEU A 260 -3.33 -7.27 -24.35
N HIS A 261 -3.53 -8.58 -24.26
CA HIS A 261 -2.50 -9.61 -24.42
C HIS A 261 -1.31 -9.48 -23.46
N MET A 262 -1.53 -8.89 -22.28
CA MET A 262 -0.50 -8.70 -21.26
C MET A 262 -0.38 -9.91 -20.31
N THR A 263 -1.20 -10.95 -20.47
CA THR A 263 -1.24 -12.16 -19.62
C THR A 263 -0.60 -13.39 -20.31
N SER A 264 0.01 -13.17 -21.47
CA SER A 264 0.63 -14.20 -22.31
C SER A 264 2.06 -14.58 -21.91
N GLY A 265 2.59 -13.99 -20.82
CA GLY A 265 3.92 -14.30 -20.27
C GLY A 265 4.99 -13.23 -20.45
N ASP A 266 4.71 -12.14 -21.17
CA ASP A 266 5.64 -11.01 -21.29
C ASP A 266 5.57 -10.06 -20.09
N TYR A 267 4.48 -10.07 -19.33
CA TYR A 267 4.28 -9.23 -18.15
C TYR A 267 3.99 -10.09 -16.92
N ILE A 268 4.24 -9.51 -15.76
CA ILE A 268 3.81 -10.06 -14.48
C ILE A 268 3.09 -8.98 -13.67
N PHE A 269 1.97 -9.37 -13.08
CA PHE A 269 1.20 -8.52 -12.19
C PHE A 269 1.43 -8.95 -10.75
N ILE A 270 1.72 -7.98 -9.88
CA ILE A 270 1.99 -8.22 -8.46
C ILE A 270 1.03 -7.36 -7.66
N ALA A 271 0.17 -7.99 -6.87
CA ALA A 271 -0.88 -7.31 -6.11
C ALA A 271 -0.69 -7.49 -4.60
N PRO A 272 -0.03 -6.54 -3.91
CA PRO A 272 -0.09 -6.48 -2.46
C PRO A 272 -1.52 -6.25 -2.01
N ARG A 273 -2.00 -7.06 -1.06
CA ARG A 273 -3.38 -7.05 -0.61
C ARG A 273 -3.51 -7.36 0.88
N SER A 274 -4.63 -6.95 1.47
CA SER A 274 -5.00 -7.39 2.80
C SER A 274 -5.17 -8.93 2.82
N PRO A 275 -4.94 -9.58 3.97
CA PRO A 275 -5.22 -11.01 4.13
C PRO A 275 -6.64 -11.35 3.70
N ALA A 276 -6.79 -12.43 2.93
CA ALA A 276 -8.09 -12.83 2.42
C ALA A 276 -9.02 -13.28 3.57
N VAL A 277 -10.29 -12.86 3.47
CA VAL A 277 -11.35 -13.29 4.37
C VAL A 277 -12.28 -14.30 3.68
N PRO A 278 -12.87 -15.26 4.41
CA PRO A 278 -13.76 -16.28 3.85
C PRO A 278 -14.89 -15.75 2.95
N SER A 279 -15.40 -14.54 3.21
CA SER A 279 -16.46 -13.93 2.39
C SER A 279 -16.03 -13.58 0.97
N GLU A 280 -14.72 -13.54 0.68
CA GLU A 280 -14.21 -13.33 -0.68
C GLU A 280 -14.27 -14.60 -1.55
N GLY A 281 -14.50 -15.76 -0.95
CA GLY A 281 -14.52 -17.05 -1.64
C GLY A 281 -13.12 -17.66 -1.86
N ALA A 282 -13.10 -18.97 -2.08
CA ALA A 282 -11.86 -19.72 -2.31
C ALA A 282 -11.22 -19.41 -3.67
N LEU A 283 -12.05 -19.21 -4.70
CA LEU A 283 -11.62 -18.90 -6.07
C LEU A 283 -11.77 -17.40 -6.32
N GLN A 284 -10.73 -16.63 -5.98
CA GLN A 284 -10.74 -15.16 -6.08
C GLN A 284 -11.02 -14.60 -7.49
N TRP A 285 -10.86 -15.41 -8.54
CA TRP A 285 -11.12 -15.04 -9.94
C TRP A 285 -12.55 -15.39 -10.41
N ARG A 286 -13.29 -16.24 -9.69
CA ARG A 286 -14.56 -16.81 -10.15
C ARG A 286 -15.75 -16.11 -9.48
N PHE A 287 -16.63 -15.54 -10.29
CA PHE A 287 -17.84 -14.86 -9.81
C PHE A 287 -19.14 -15.45 -10.39
N ASN A 288 -19.06 -16.61 -11.05
CA ASN A 288 -20.14 -17.26 -11.78
C ASN A 288 -20.74 -16.35 -12.86
N VAL A 289 -19.86 -15.74 -13.64
CA VAL A 289 -20.19 -14.85 -14.77
C VAL A 289 -19.45 -15.31 -16.03
N THR A 290 -19.89 -14.84 -17.21
CA THR A 290 -19.35 -15.27 -18.51
C THR A 290 -17.85 -15.01 -18.68
N SER A 291 -17.29 -14.00 -18.01
CA SER A 291 -15.87 -13.67 -18.07
C SER A 291 -14.97 -14.51 -17.16
N ASP A 292 -15.49 -15.55 -16.49
CA ASP A 292 -14.70 -16.36 -15.55
C ASP A 292 -13.59 -17.17 -16.24
N GLU A 293 -13.80 -17.67 -17.45
CA GLU A 293 -12.75 -18.36 -18.22
C GLU A 293 -11.60 -17.42 -18.59
N GLN A 294 -11.94 -16.19 -18.97
CA GLN A 294 -10.97 -15.14 -19.22
C GLN A 294 -10.22 -14.74 -17.94
N ALA A 295 -10.94 -14.59 -16.83
CA ALA A 295 -10.35 -14.31 -15.53
C ALA A 295 -9.38 -15.42 -15.11
N PHE A 296 -9.76 -16.69 -15.30
CA PHE A 296 -8.90 -17.84 -15.03
C PHE A 296 -7.58 -17.73 -15.79
N THR A 297 -7.62 -17.43 -17.09
CA THR A 297 -6.40 -17.24 -17.89
C THR A 297 -5.57 -16.07 -17.38
N ALA A 298 -6.22 -14.95 -17.10
CA ALA A 298 -5.56 -13.73 -16.65
C ALA A 298 -4.82 -13.91 -15.32
N PHE A 299 -5.45 -14.57 -14.34
CA PHE A 299 -4.91 -14.76 -12.99
C PHE A 299 -3.67 -15.65 -12.94
N GLN A 300 -3.36 -16.42 -13.99
CA GLN A 300 -2.10 -17.18 -14.07
C GLN A 300 -0.86 -16.26 -14.13
N SER A 301 -1.06 -14.99 -14.55
CA SER A 301 -0.03 -13.94 -14.57
C SER A 301 -0.08 -13.02 -13.35
N LEU A 302 -0.77 -13.44 -12.28
CA LEU A 302 -0.88 -12.68 -11.04
C LEU A 302 -0.09 -13.34 -9.91
N ILE A 303 0.65 -12.53 -9.17
CA ILE A 303 1.21 -12.85 -7.86
C ILE A 303 0.49 -11.98 -6.85
N THR A 304 -0.17 -12.57 -5.85
CA THR A 304 -0.71 -11.79 -4.72
C THR A 304 0.29 -11.84 -3.57
N VAL A 305 0.43 -10.72 -2.86
CA VAL A 305 1.37 -10.58 -1.74
C VAL A 305 0.56 -10.16 -0.52
N SER A 306 0.50 -10.99 0.51
CA SER A 306 -0.27 -10.65 1.72
C SER A 306 0.39 -11.22 2.97
N ASN A 307 0.05 -10.67 4.12
CA ASN A 307 0.40 -11.32 5.38
C ASN A 307 -0.40 -12.63 5.55
N PRO A 308 0.08 -13.58 6.38
CA PRO A 308 -0.60 -14.85 6.61
C PRO A 308 -2.05 -14.69 7.05
N ILE A 309 -2.94 -15.41 6.39
CA ILE A 309 -4.34 -15.46 6.77
C ILE A 309 -4.51 -16.12 8.15
N PRO A 310 -5.49 -15.70 8.96
CA PRO A 310 -5.89 -16.46 10.13
C PRO A 310 -6.28 -17.90 9.76
N ARG A 311 -6.13 -18.83 10.71
CA ARG A 311 -6.66 -20.19 10.63
C ARG A 311 -8.19 -20.16 10.76
N TRP A 312 -8.87 -19.67 9.73
CA TRP A 312 -10.31 -19.44 9.71
C TRP A 312 -11.13 -20.68 10.10
N ASN A 313 -10.66 -21.87 9.69
CA ASN A 313 -11.27 -23.15 10.07
C ASN A 313 -11.24 -23.42 11.58
N VAL A 314 -10.19 -22.99 12.28
CA VAL A 314 -10.05 -23.13 13.75
C VAL A 314 -10.91 -22.10 14.47
N ILE A 315 -10.90 -20.85 14.01
CA ILE A 315 -11.59 -19.74 14.70
C ILE A 315 -13.06 -19.56 14.31
N THR A 316 -13.63 -20.42 13.48
CA THR A 316 -15.04 -20.30 13.06
C THR A 316 -16.00 -20.27 14.25
N ALA A 317 -15.78 -21.11 15.27
CA ALA A 317 -16.59 -21.12 16.48
C ALA A 317 -16.45 -19.82 17.29
N LEU A 318 -15.24 -19.24 17.35
CA LEU A 318 -14.98 -17.94 17.97
C LEU A 318 -15.76 -16.83 17.25
N MET A 319 -15.69 -16.78 15.92
CA MET A 319 -16.41 -15.75 15.16
C MET A 319 -17.93 -15.85 15.33
N ASN A 320 -18.47 -17.06 15.46
CA ASN A 320 -19.89 -17.27 15.76
C ASN A 320 -20.27 -16.81 17.18
N GLU A 321 -19.42 -17.07 18.18
CA GLU A 321 -19.62 -16.57 19.55
C GLU A 321 -19.64 -15.04 19.59
N ILE A 322 -18.74 -14.39 18.86
CA ILE A 322 -18.69 -12.93 18.71
C ILE A 322 -19.96 -12.39 18.06
N ARG A 323 -20.44 -13.03 16.99
CA ARG A 323 -21.70 -12.64 16.32
C ARG A 323 -22.89 -12.73 17.28
N ASN A 324 -22.97 -13.81 18.06
CA ASN A 324 -24.03 -14.01 19.04
C ASN A 324 -23.94 -12.97 20.17
N GLN A 325 -22.73 -12.68 20.67
CA GLN A 325 -22.51 -11.66 21.69
C GLN A 325 -22.95 -10.27 21.20
N SER A 326 -22.64 -9.92 19.95
CA SER A 326 -23.07 -8.67 19.34
C SER A 326 -24.61 -8.55 19.28
N GLN A 327 -25.30 -9.64 18.94
CA GLN A 327 -26.76 -9.65 18.91
C GLN A 327 -27.37 -9.55 20.30
N LEU A 328 -26.88 -10.34 21.26
CA LEU A 328 -27.49 -10.48 22.58
C LEU A 328 -27.22 -9.29 23.50
N VAL A 329 -25.98 -8.78 23.52
CA VAL A 329 -25.55 -7.74 24.47
C VAL A 329 -25.58 -6.35 23.85
N TYR A 330 -25.27 -6.24 22.56
CA TYR A 330 -25.14 -4.96 21.87
C TYR A 330 -26.33 -4.63 20.96
N ASN A 331 -27.33 -5.52 20.88
CA ASN A 331 -28.51 -5.38 20.01
C ASN A 331 -28.12 -5.07 18.54
N ARG A 332 -27.02 -5.64 18.06
CA ARG A 332 -26.51 -5.42 16.71
C ARG A 332 -26.29 -6.75 15.98
N THR A 333 -27.07 -6.95 14.94
CA THR A 333 -26.87 -8.05 13.99
C THR A 333 -25.74 -7.69 13.03
N LEU A 334 -24.58 -8.35 13.19
CA LEU A 334 -23.49 -8.25 12.23
C LEU A 334 -23.85 -9.01 10.96
N THR A 335 -23.56 -8.44 9.80
CA THR A 335 -23.65 -9.18 8.55
C THR A 335 -22.56 -10.27 8.52
N VAL A 336 -22.69 -11.26 7.63
CA VAL A 336 -21.65 -12.28 7.48
C VAL A 336 -20.29 -11.63 7.15
N ALA A 337 -20.28 -10.64 6.26
CA ALA A 337 -19.08 -9.89 5.89
C ALA A 337 -18.49 -9.12 7.08
N ASP A 338 -19.32 -8.40 7.85
CA ASP A 338 -18.83 -7.63 9.01
C ASP A 338 -18.34 -8.54 10.14
N SER A 339 -18.94 -9.74 10.27
CA SER A 339 -18.58 -10.71 11.31
C SER A 339 -17.32 -11.52 10.99
N ILE A 340 -16.84 -11.51 9.74
CA ILE A 340 -15.66 -12.24 9.29
C ILE A 340 -14.64 -11.23 8.80
N ASN A 341 -14.01 -10.56 9.76
CA ASN A 341 -13.08 -9.48 9.53
C ASN A 341 -11.77 -9.73 10.27
N ASP A 342 -10.65 -9.61 9.57
CA ASP A 342 -9.29 -9.80 10.12
C ASP A 342 -8.95 -8.77 11.22
N VAL A 343 -9.59 -7.60 11.20
CA VAL A 343 -9.48 -6.61 12.28
C VAL A 343 -10.11 -7.11 13.58
N THR A 344 -11.30 -7.72 13.50
CA THR A 344 -11.98 -8.33 14.67
C THR A 344 -11.18 -9.52 15.22
N VAL A 345 -10.51 -10.29 14.36
CA VAL A 345 -9.55 -11.30 14.78
C VAL A 345 -8.41 -10.65 15.56
N SER A 346 -7.84 -9.56 15.05
CA SER A 346 -6.74 -8.84 15.71
C SER A 346 -7.16 -8.27 17.08
N ALA A 347 -8.40 -7.79 17.24
CA ALA A 347 -8.92 -7.38 18.54
C ALA A 347 -8.99 -8.54 19.55
N THR A 348 -9.39 -9.72 19.08
CA THR A 348 -9.36 -10.94 19.90
C THR A 348 -7.92 -11.33 20.25
N GLU A 349 -7.00 -11.22 19.29
CA GLU A 349 -5.57 -11.50 19.50
C GLU A 349 -4.95 -10.57 20.56
N VAL A 350 -5.30 -9.28 20.53
CA VAL A 350 -4.87 -8.29 21.53
C VAL A 350 -5.36 -8.66 22.92
N MET A 351 -6.67 -8.89 23.08
CA MET A 351 -7.23 -9.25 24.39
C MET A 351 -6.66 -10.58 24.91
N SER A 352 -6.47 -11.56 24.03
CA SER A 352 -5.88 -12.86 24.40
C SER A 352 -4.43 -12.69 24.85
N SER A 353 -3.64 -11.88 24.13
CA SER A 353 -2.24 -11.60 24.50
C SER A 353 -2.16 -10.83 25.82
N VAL A 354 -3.04 -9.84 26.03
CA VAL A 354 -3.13 -9.08 27.30
C VAL A 354 -3.47 -10.00 28.47
N THR A 355 -4.49 -10.84 28.32
CA THR A 355 -4.91 -11.75 29.39
C THR A 355 -3.89 -12.87 29.65
N GLU A 356 -3.18 -13.34 28.62
CA GLU A 356 -2.04 -14.26 28.77
C GLU A 356 -0.88 -13.63 29.55
N VAL A 357 -0.56 -12.35 29.30
CA VAL A 357 0.48 -11.66 30.08
C VAL A 357 0.02 -11.45 31.52
N LEU A 358 -1.22 -10.97 31.72
CA LEU A 358 -1.78 -10.76 33.07
C LEU A 358 -1.80 -12.05 33.90
N SER A 359 -2.08 -13.20 33.28
CA SER A 359 -2.17 -14.47 34.00
C SER A 359 -0.81 -14.98 34.55
N GLN A 360 0.30 -14.34 34.17
CA GLN A 360 1.65 -14.70 34.61
C GLN A 360 2.04 -14.03 35.94
N PHE A 361 1.23 -13.10 36.44
CA PHE A 361 1.56 -12.30 37.62
C PHE A 361 0.56 -12.49 38.74
N SER A 362 1.07 -12.41 39.97
CA SER A 362 0.22 -12.30 41.16
C SER A 362 -0.35 -10.88 41.30
N SER A 363 -1.47 -10.73 42.03
CA SER A 363 -2.07 -9.41 42.30
C SER A 363 -1.06 -8.41 42.89
N ARG A 364 -0.14 -8.86 43.75
CA ARG A 364 0.91 -8.02 44.34
C ARG A 364 1.94 -7.52 43.32
N GLN A 365 2.24 -8.32 42.29
CA GLN A 365 3.15 -7.90 41.23
C GLN A 365 2.48 -6.91 40.29
N LEU A 366 1.20 -7.14 39.96
CA LEU A 366 0.40 -6.25 39.12
C LEU A 366 0.18 -4.89 39.81
N GLU A 367 0.05 -4.88 41.13
CA GLU A 367 -0.11 -3.68 41.95
C GLU A 367 1.03 -2.66 41.83
N VAL A 368 2.26 -3.13 41.66
CA VAL A 368 3.44 -2.26 41.53
C VAL A 368 3.90 -2.12 40.08
N MET A 369 3.14 -2.68 39.14
CA MET A 369 3.53 -2.75 37.73
C MET A 369 3.25 -1.43 37.03
N THR A 370 4.30 -0.85 36.44
CA THR A 370 4.17 0.30 35.55
C THR A 370 3.71 -0.13 34.16
N GLY A 371 3.12 0.78 33.39
CA GLY A 371 2.77 0.49 32.00
C GLY A 371 3.98 0.23 31.13
N THR A 372 5.08 0.94 31.39
CA THR A 372 6.36 0.70 30.71
C THR A 372 6.92 -0.69 31.03
N ASP A 373 6.79 -1.18 32.27
CA ASP A 373 7.19 -2.55 32.64
C ASP A 373 6.26 -3.60 32.04
N PHE A 374 4.94 -3.39 32.11
CA PHE A 374 3.96 -4.29 31.50
C PHE A 374 4.24 -4.50 30.01
N ARG A 375 4.55 -3.41 29.28
CA ARG A 375 4.92 -3.47 27.86
C ARG A 375 6.11 -4.40 27.58
N LYS A 376 7.11 -4.47 28.46
CA LYS A 376 8.31 -5.31 28.24
C LYS A 376 7.95 -6.79 28.05
N HIS A 377 6.85 -7.25 28.65
CA HIS A 377 6.37 -8.63 28.54
C HIS A 377 5.78 -8.98 27.17
N PHE A 378 5.61 -7.99 26.29
CA PHE A 378 5.21 -8.18 24.89
C PHE A 378 6.40 -8.10 23.93
N LEU A 379 7.51 -7.45 24.29
CA LEU A 379 8.58 -7.18 23.34
C LEU A 379 9.39 -8.43 23.01
N ASN A 380 9.77 -8.56 21.73
CA ASN A 380 10.56 -9.68 21.22
C ASN A 380 9.98 -11.04 21.61
N ARG A 381 8.65 -11.14 21.56
CA ARG A 381 7.88 -12.30 21.99
C ARG A 381 6.91 -12.73 20.90
N THR A 382 6.80 -14.04 20.74
CA THR A 382 5.75 -14.68 19.94
C THR A 382 4.64 -15.15 20.86
N PHE A 383 3.40 -14.80 20.53
CA PHE A 383 2.18 -15.31 21.14
C PHE A 383 1.59 -16.38 20.22
N GLU A 384 1.35 -17.58 20.75
CA GLU A 384 0.75 -18.69 20.01
C GLU A 384 -0.77 -18.71 20.22
N LEU A 385 -1.50 -18.03 19.34
CA LEU A 385 -2.94 -17.83 19.45
C LEU A 385 -3.71 -18.76 18.51
N ASP A 386 -4.96 -19.07 18.82
CA ASP A 386 -5.82 -19.96 18.01
C ASP A 386 -5.89 -19.53 16.53
N SER A 387 -5.93 -18.22 16.28
CA SER A 387 -5.93 -17.66 14.93
C SER A 387 -4.62 -17.91 14.21
N ARG A 388 -3.49 -17.53 14.81
CA ARG A 388 -2.13 -17.59 14.24
C ARG A 388 -1.09 -17.16 15.28
N SER A 389 0.18 -17.46 15.02
CA SER A 389 1.30 -16.93 15.80
C SER A 389 1.48 -15.43 15.55
N VAL A 390 1.68 -14.65 16.61
CA VAL A 390 1.83 -13.19 16.57
C VAL A 390 3.17 -12.81 17.21
N PHE A 391 4.11 -12.32 16.42
CA PHE A 391 5.39 -11.83 16.92
C PHE A 391 5.38 -10.30 17.08
N ILE A 392 5.64 -9.84 18.29
CA ILE A 392 5.80 -8.42 18.60
C ILE A 392 7.29 -8.09 18.64
N GLY A 393 7.72 -7.17 17.77
CA GLY A 393 9.12 -6.79 17.65
C GLY A 393 9.64 -5.97 18.84
N PRO A 394 10.95 -5.67 18.87
CA PRO A 394 11.59 -4.96 19.99
C PRO A 394 11.07 -3.53 20.20
N LYS A 395 10.41 -2.94 19.20
CA LYS A 395 9.81 -1.60 19.27
C LYS A 395 8.34 -1.62 19.68
N GLY A 396 7.76 -2.78 19.97
CA GLY A 396 6.35 -2.90 20.36
C GLY A 396 5.38 -2.85 19.18
N MET A 397 5.84 -3.14 17.96
CA MET A 397 4.96 -3.27 16.80
C MET A 397 5.02 -4.71 16.32
N ARG A 398 3.86 -5.29 16.00
CA ARG A 398 3.78 -6.60 15.36
C ARG A 398 4.56 -6.60 14.05
N VAL A 399 5.41 -7.61 13.88
CA VAL A 399 6.11 -7.86 12.61
C VAL A 399 5.45 -9.07 11.99
N CYS A 400 4.94 -8.90 10.78
CA CYS A 400 4.20 -9.95 10.08
C CYS A 400 5.08 -10.56 9.00
N ASP A 401 5.15 -11.89 8.94
CA ASP A 401 5.64 -12.59 7.75
C ASP A 401 4.77 -12.24 6.52
N VAL A 402 5.24 -12.60 5.33
CA VAL A 402 4.51 -12.37 4.08
C VAL A 402 4.48 -13.63 3.25
N ASP A 403 3.30 -14.00 2.81
CA ASP A 403 3.07 -15.08 1.87
C ASP A 403 2.81 -14.50 0.47
N LEU A 404 3.43 -15.12 -0.53
CA LEU A 404 3.25 -14.77 -1.93
C LEU A 404 2.57 -15.93 -2.63
N TYR A 405 1.41 -15.66 -3.21
CA TYR A 405 0.55 -16.67 -3.79
C TYR A 405 0.55 -16.59 -5.31
N ARG A 406 0.37 -17.74 -5.95
CA ARG A 406 0.06 -17.85 -7.37
C ARG A 406 -1.09 -18.82 -7.57
N MET A 407 -1.80 -18.63 -8.69
CA MET A 407 -2.88 -19.52 -9.04
C MET A 407 -2.34 -20.85 -9.56
N ASN A 408 -2.82 -21.95 -8.98
CA ASN A 408 -2.64 -23.28 -9.55
C ASN A 408 -3.45 -23.38 -10.84
N ALA A 409 -2.78 -23.62 -11.97
CA ALA A 409 -3.45 -23.72 -13.27
C ALA A 409 -4.36 -24.96 -13.43
N THR A 410 -4.33 -25.90 -12.47
CA THR A 410 -5.15 -27.13 -12.52
C THR A 410 -6.50 -26.95 -11.83
N ASN A 411 -6.51 -26.41 -10.60
CA ASN A 411 -7.72 -26.25 -9.79
C ASN A 411 -8.19 -24.78 -9.65
N GLY A 412 -7.36 -23.81 -10.04
CA GLY A 412 -7.64 -22.38 -9.92
C GLY A 412 -7.45 -21.79 -8.52
N GLU A 413 -6.97 -22.55 -7.54
CA GLU A 413 -6.76 -22.04 -6.19
C GLU A 413 -5.48 -21.21 -6.08
N MET A 414 -5.49 -20.20 -5.22
CA MET A 414 -4.29 -19.42 -4.90
C MET A 414 -3.47 -20.15 -3.85
N GLU A 415 -2.29 -20.65 -4.23
CA GLU A 415 -1.40 -21.41 -3.35
C GLU A 415 -0.17 -20.59 -2.97
N ILE A 416 0.34 -20.78 -1.75
CA ILE A 416 1.57 -20.15 -1.28
C ILE A 416 2.77 -20.73 -2.04
N VAL A 417 3.44 -19.89 -2.81
CA VAL A 417 4.62 -20.28 -3.59
C VAL A 417 5.91 -19.82 -2.95
N TRP A 418 5.88 -18.64 -2.33
CA TRP A 418 7.00 -18.11 -1.56
C TRP A 418 6.54 -17.56 -0.22
N GLN A 419 7.45 -17.61 0.75
CA GLN A 419 7.27 -17.03 2.06
C GLN A 419 8.47 -16.16 2.40
N TYR A 420 8.21 -14.93 2.80
CA TYR A 420 9.22 -14.03 3.32
C TYR A 420 9.07 -13.95 4.84
N LYS A 421 10.11 -14.44 5.54
CA LYS A 421 10.22 -14.38 7.00
C LYS A 421 10.79 -13.04 7.39
N SER A 422 9.95 -12.16 7.92
CA SER A 422 10.26 -10.74 8.09
C SER A 422 11.29 -10.46 9.18
N VAL A 423 11.34 -11.31 10.20
CA VAL A 423 12.30 -11.20 11.30
C VAL A 423 13.70 -11.65 10.88
N SER A 424 13.79 -12.77 10.15
CA SER A 424 15.07 -13.36 9.72
C SER A 424 15.52 -12.87 8.33
N ASP A 425 14.77 -11.97 7.71
CA ASP A 425 14.98 -11.47 6.35
C ASP A 425 15.21 -12.59 5.33
N THR A 426 14.40 -13.65 5.42
CA THR A 426 14.61 -14.88 4.64
C THR A 426 13.49 -15.10 3.64
N PHE A 427 13.83 -15.14 2.34
CA PHE A 427 12.90 -15.47 1.28
C PHE A 427 12.97 -16.96 0.93
N ARG A 428 11.93 -17.72 1.30
CA ARG A 428 11.81 -19.16 1.12
C ARG A 428 10.85 -19.50 0.00
N GLN A 429 11.14 -20.60 -0.69
CA GLN A 429 10.25 -21.20 -1.67
C GLN A 429 9.55 -22.41 -1.03
N THR A 430 8.24 -22.50 -1.19
CA THR A 430 7.41 -23.52 -0.54
C THR A 430 6.75 -24.49 -1.51
N SER A 431 6.61 -24.10 -2.78
CA SER A 431 5.93 -24.89 -3.81
C SER A 431 6.75 -24.99 -5.09
N GLN A 432 6.51 -26.07 -5.85
CA GLN A 432 7.02 -26.25 -7.22
C GLN A 432 6.27 -25.38 -8.25
N GLN A 433 5.16 -24.72 -7.88
CA GLN A 433 4.50 -23.74 -8.75
C GLN A 433 5.38 -22.53 -9.11
N ASN A 434 6.50 -22.34 -8.42
CA ASN A 434 7.44 -21.26 -8.67
C ASN A 434 8.09 -21.31 -10.07
N VAL A 435 8.10 -22.49 -10.73
CA VAL A 435 8.69 -22.68 -12.06
C VAL A 435 7.65 -22.63 -13.19
N ILE A 436 6.36 -22.66 -12.88
CA ILE A 436 5.30 -22.68 -13.89
C ILE A 436 5.00 -21.26 -14.32
N TRP A 437 5.56 -20.82 -15.44
CA TRP A 437 5.30 -19.48 -16.01
C TRP A 437 4.46 -19.60 -17.27
N ARG A 438 3.76 -18.52 -17.62
CA ARG A 438 3.02 -18.45 -18.89
C ARG A 438 3.95 -18.45 -20.10
N SER A 439 5.14 -17.88 -19.94
CA SER A 439 6.20 -17.94 -20.95
C SER A 439 6.96 -19.26 -20.83
N GLN A 440 7.32 -19.84 -21.98
CA GLN A 440 8.16 -21.03 -22.06
C GLN A 440 9.59 -20.77 -21.55
N ASN A 441 10.02 -19.51 -21.52
CA ASN A 441 11.37 -19.09 -21.11
C ASN A 441 11.46 -18.70 -19.63
N GLY A 442 10.44 -19.00 -18.83
CA GLY A 442 10.39 -18.70 -17.40
C GLY A 442 9.77 -17.32 -17.09
N PRO A 443 10.21 -16.64 -16.00
CA PRO A 443 9.65 -15.34 -15.63
C PRO A 443 9.90 -14.28 -16.70
N PRO A 444 9.05 -13.25 -16.79
CA PRO A 444 9.31 -12.12 -17.69
C PRO A 444 10.66 -11.49 -17.44
N ILE A 445 11.39 -11.18 -18.51
CA ILE A 445 12.62 -10.40 -18.41
C ILE A 445 12.30 -8.95 -18.04
N ASN A 446 13.15 -8.33 -17.22
CA ASN A 446 12.95 -6.96 -16.74
C ASN A 446 12.73 -5.94 -17.88
N ARG A 447 13.46 -6.11 -18.98
CA ARG A 447 13.36 -5.28 -20.18
C ARG A 447 13.29 -6.14 -21.44
N PRO A 448 12.32 -5.91 -22.33
CA PRO A 448 12.27 -6.59 -23.62
C PRO A 448 13.53 -6.36 -24.45
N VAL A 449 13.91 -7.36 -25.25
CA VAL A 449 15.09 -7.29 -26.14
C VAL A 449 14.99 -6.07 -27.09
N CYS A 450 13.82 -5.84 -27.67
CA CYS A 450 13.56 -4.71 -28.57
C CYS A 450 13.28 -3.38 -27.86
N GLY A 451 13.45 -3.28 -26.55
CA GLY A 451 12.98 -2.14 -25.76
C GLY A 451 11.46 -2.14 -25.56
N PHE A 452 10.97 -1.34 -24.62
CA PHE A 452 9.55 -1.36 -24.25
C PHE A 452 8.62 -0.91 -25.39
N ARG A 453 9.13 -0.08 -26.31
CA ARG A 453 8.41 0.46 -27.47
C ARG A 453 8.86 -0.11 -28.83
N GLY A 454 9.70 -1.15 -28.82
CA GLY A 454 10.30 -1.68 -30.06
C GLY A 454 11.39 -0.77 -30.66
N ASP A 455 11.87 0.20 -29.89
CA ASP A 455 12.84 1.23 -30.31
C ASP A 455 14.26 0.71 -30.54
N ARG A 456 14.60 -0.47 -30.00
CA ARG A 456 15.95 -1.05 -30.10
C ARG A 456 16.11 -2.08 -31.23
N CYS A 457 15.03 -2.44 -31.91
CA CYS A 457 15.07 -3.40 -33.03
C CYS A 457 15.07 -2.70 -34.39
N ILE A 458 15.76 -3.32 -35.34
CA ILE A 458 16.26 -2.71 -36.59
C ILE A 458 15.14 -2.22 -37.55
N GLY A 459 13.89 -2.65 -37.37
CA GLY A 459 12.76 -2.21 -38.22
C GLY A 459 12.49 -0.70 -38.22
N ASN A 460 12.96 0.05 -37.21
CA ASN A 460 12.86 1.52 -37.18
C ASN A 460 14.10 2.26 -37.71
N LEU A 461 15.24 1.58 -37.85
CA LEU A 461 16.47 2.14 -38.41
C LEU A 461 16.38 2.33 -39.92
N GLU A 462 15.65 1.48 -40.65
CA GLU A 462 15.47 1.62 -42.10
C GLU A 462 14.75 2.93 -42.49
N LYS A 463 13.76 3.36 -41.69
CA LYS A 463 13.05 4.63 -41.94
C LYS A 463 13.95 5.85 -41.70
N SER A 464 14.86 5.77 -40.73
CA SER A 464 15.82 6.85 -40.45
C SER A 464 16.99 6.85 -41.45
N GLY A 465 17.47 5.69 -41.87
CA GLY A 465 18.52 5.54 -42.88
C GLY A 465 18.08 6.03 -44.26
N VAL A 466 16.86 5.71 -44.70
CA VAL A 466 16.31 6.19 -45.97
C VAL A 466 16.05 7.70 -45.96
N ALA A 467 15.58 8.26 -44.84
CA ALA A 467 15.41 9.70 -44.71
C ALA A 467 16.75 10.46 -44.70
N ALA A 468 17.76 9.92 -44.02
CA ALA A 468 19.10 10.51 -43.97
C ALA A 468 19.81 10.43 -45.33
N THR A 469 19.72 9.31 -46.06
CA THR A 469 20.32 9.19 -47.39
C THR A 469 19.60 10.05 -48.43
N ALA A 470 18.27 10.17 -48.36
CA ALA A 470 17.52 11.07 -49.23
C ALA A 470 17.87 12.55 -48.99
N ALA A 471 18.05 12.97 -47.73
CA ALA A 471 18.47 14.33 -47.42
C ALA A 471 19.87 14.64 -47.96
N VAL A 472 20.84 13.74 -47.77
CA VAL A 472 22.21 13.90 -48.29
C VAL A 472 22.24 13.95 -49.82
N LEU A 473 21.47 13.08 -50.48
CA LEU A 473 21.34 13.09 -51.94
C LEU A 473 20.71 14.39 -52.46
N THR A 474 19.73 14.94 -51.75
CA THR A 474 19.07 16.18 -52.15
C THR A 474 20.04 17.36 -52.06
N VAL A 475 20.82 17.46 -50.99
CA VAL A 475 21.86 18.49 -50.83
C VAL A 475 22.94 18.36 -51.90
N LEU A 476 23.40 17.14 -52.20
CA LEU A 476 24.39 16.89 -53.27
C LEU A 476 23.86 17.30 -54.64
N VAL A 477 22.61 16.93 -54.98
CA VAL A 477 22.00 17.31 -56.27
C VAL A 477 21.82 18.83 -56.36
N SER A 478 21.35 19.49 -55.30
CA SER A 478 21.24 20.96 -55.28
C SER A 478 22.60 21.65 -55.42
N PHE A 479 23.65 21.10 -54.81
CA PHE A 479 25.00 21.64 -54.93
C PHE A 479 25.56 21.46 -56.35
N ILE A 480 25.39 20.28 -56.96
CA ILE A 480 25.80 20.02 -58.35
C ILE A 480 25.03 20.92 -59.32
N PHE A 481 23.72 21.09 -59.10
CA PHE A 481 22.88 21.95 -59.94
C PHE A 481 23.27 23.43 -59.80
N GLY A 482 23.52 23.89 -58.56
CA GLY A 482 24.02 25.24 -58.29
C GLY A 482 25.40 25.49 -58.90
N ALA A 483 26.32 24.55 -58.78
CA ALA A 483 27.64 24.62 -59.41
C ALA A 483 27.56 24.60 -60.94
N GLY A 484 26.63 23.82 -61.51
CA GLY A 484 26.35 23.78 -62.95
C GLY A 484 25.79 25.10 -63.47
N ILE A 485 24.84 25.71 -62.78
CA ILE A 485 24.31 27.05 -63.10
C ILE A 485 25.41 28.10 -62.99
N PHE A 486 26.22 28.06 -61.93
CA PHE A 486 27.34 28.98 -61.75
C PHE A 486 28.34 28.86 -62.89
N TRP A 487 28.77 27.65 -63.25
CA TRP A 487 29.71 27.42 -64.34
C TRP A 487 29.13 27.83 -65.70
N PHE A 488 27.86 27.54 -65.96
CA PHE A 488 27.17 27.96 -67.18
C PHE A 488 27.07 29.49 -67.27
N SER A 489 26.68 30.16 -66.18
CA SER A 489 26.58 31.62 -66.12
C SER A 489 27.95 32.30 -66.28
N HIS A 490 29.01 31.73 -65.70
CA HIS A 490 30.37 32.24 -65.83
C HIS A 490 30.87 32.12 -67.27
N LYS A 491 30.69 30.97 -67.91
CA LYS A 491 31.04 30.78 -69.32
C LYS A 491 30.26 31.69 -70.27
N HIS A 492 29.00 31.98 -69.96
CA HIS A 492 28.16 32.84 -70.80
C HIS A 492 28.45 34.33 -70.61
N MET A 493 28.93 34.73 -69.42
CA MET A 493 29.36 36.09 -69.10
C MET A 493 30.72 36.46 -69.70
N ASP A 494 31.62 35.49 -69.90
CA ASP A 494 32.91 35.70 -70.59
C ASP A 494 32.75 35.98 -72.11
N GLY A 495 31.56 35.78 -72.67
CA GLY A 495 31.30 35.87 -74.11
C GLY A 495 30.81 37.21 -74.65
N SER A 496 30.43 38.20 -73.84
CA SER A 496 29.66 39.33 -74.42
C SER A 496 29.62 40.65 -73.64
N VAL A 497 30.76 41.29 -73.30
CA VAL A 497 30.77 42.77 -73.14
C VAL A 497 32.12 43.50 -73.29
N TRP A 498 33.20 42.88 -73.79
CA TRP A 498 34.52 43.54 -73.79
C TRP A 498 34.86 44.39 -75.03
N TRP A 499 33.95 44.61 -75.99
CA TRP A 499 34.27 45.29 -77.26
C TRP A 499 33.20 46.23 -77.84
N LEU A 500 32.25 46.73 -77.06
CA LEU A 500 31.37 47.82 -77.53
C LEU A 500 32.02 49.20 -77.32
N LEU A 501 33.07 49.43 -78.09
CA LEU A 501 33.70 50.73 -78.32
C LEU A 501 34.15 50.84 -79.78
N GLU A 502 33.36 51.53 -80.60
CA GLU A 502 33.82 52.22 -81.82
C GLU A 502 32.79 53.32 -82.13
N ALA A 503 33.05 54.58 -81.77
CA ALA A 503 33.85 55.55 -82.51
C ALA A 503 33.25 55.96 -83.86
N MET A 504 32.23 56.84 -83.83
CA MET A 504 32.11 57.93 -84.81
C MET A 504 31.08 58.98 -84.34
N ARG A 505 31.57 60.10 -83.79
CA ARG A 505 31.26 61.46 -84.23
C ARG A 505 31.96 62.49 -83.34
N LEU A 506 33.02 63.07 -83.88
CA LEU A 506 33.51 64.40 -83.52
C LEU A 506 32.38 65.42 -83.67
N VAL A 507 32.06 66.15 -82.60
CA VAL A 507 31.83 67.60 -82.64
C VAL A 507 32.39 68.20 -81.36
N SER A 508 33.41 69.05 -81.52
CA SER A 508 33.94 69.95 -80.50
C SER A 508 32.94 71.04 -80.15
N VAL A 509 32.65 71.28 -78.87
CA VAL A 509 32.41 72.64 -78.34
C VAL A 509 32.90 72.72 -76.88
N ILE A 510 33.70 73.76 -76.65
CA ILE A 510 34.36 74.19 -75.42
C ILE A 510 33.34 74.82 -74.45
N THR A 511 33.39 74.56 -73.14
CA THR A 511 33.59 75.56 -72.04
C THR A 511 33.21 75.05 -70.63
N GLN A 512 34.09 75.41 -69.68
CA GLN A 512 33.87 75.80 -68.26
C GLN A 512 33.38 74.73 -67.25
N SER A 513 34.13 74.31 -66.23
CA SER A 513 34.81 74.97 -65.08
C SER A 513 34.08 74.68 -63.74
N LYS A 514 34.87 74.68 -62.65
CA LYS A 514 34.57 74.44 -61.21
C LYS A 514 34.65 72.95 -60.80
N LEU A 515 35.69 72.47 -60.11
CA LEU A 515 36.32 72.84 -58.82
C LEU A 515 35.36 72.82 -57.62
N GLY A 516 35.64 71.92 -56.66
CA GLY A 516 35.11 71.91 -55.28
C GLY A 516 35.01 70.47 -54.72
N THR A 517 36.06 69.90 -54.10
CA THR A 517 36.44 69.93 -52.66
C THR A 517 35.62 69.03 -51.73
N PHE A 518 36.32 68.11 -51.04
CA PHE A 518 36.27 67.69 -49.62
C PHE A 518 34.88 67.43 -48.96
N GLN A 519 34.66 66.48 -48.04
CA GLN A 519 35.47 66.02 -46.92
C GLN A 519 34.79 64.81 -46.24
N SER A 520 35.59 64.05 -45.49
CA SER A 520 35.26 63.01 -44.51
C SER A 520 34.27 63.41 -43.42
N VAL A 521 33.52 62.45 -42.84
CA VAL A 521 33.25 62.38 -41.39
C VAL A 521 33.13 60.91 -40.93
N GLN A 522 33.77 60.61 -39.79
CA GLN A 522 33.79 59.37 -39.01
C GLN A 522 32.49 59.11 -38.22
N ARG A 523 32.15 57.82 -38.04
CA ARG A 523 31.67 57.06 -36.84
C ARG A 523 30.81 57.73 -35.73
N PRO A 524 30.04 56.96 -34.93
CA PRO A 524 30.00 55.49 -34.77
C PRO A 524 28.86 54.79 -35.48
#